data_AF-A0A2E5E971-F1
#
_entry.id   AF-A0A2E5E971-F1
#
_cell.length_a   1.000
_cell.length_b   1.000
_cell.length_c   1.000
_cell.angle_alpha   90.00
_cell.angle_beta   90.00
_cell.angle_gamma   90.00
#
_symmetry.space_group_name_H-M   'P 1'
#
loop_
_entity.id
_entity.type
_entity.pdbx_description
1 polymer ?
#
loop_
_entity_poly.entity_id
_entity_poly.type
_entity_poly.pdbx_seq_one_letter_code
_entity_poly.pdbx_strand_id
1 'polypeptide(L)'
;MSNDPEGNIQILKRERGRSVWIDRVANGKTETVKSWTITPWFAFKLLIGIAQPLRHCRGAGRIAIASLKTPPVRSLRIGRIGWCPVVKLRMPFIPGLTALDFLQTDSRDIRRLASELGCHAAKLAESGFRHRDFKLSNVVIQEKTHDVWLIDPVGVVRDRDPARSLACMLERLNVEIEHGLAGDVDDIGFLRRCALRGALRSMAPNPRRAVIRLLRRHPQP
;
A
#
# COMPACT_ATOMS: atom_id res chain seq x y z
N MET A 1 -23.31 -25.12 9.01
CA MET A 1 -22.95 -25.55 7.63
C MET A 1 -22.05 -24.49 7.03
N SER A 2 -20.83 -24.89 6.68
CA SER A 2 -19.79 -24.03 6.10
C SER A 2 -20.20 -23.64 4.67
N ASN A 3 -20.47 -22.36 4.44
CA ASN A 3 -20.50 -21.80 3.08
C ASN A 3 -19.09 -21.27 2.78
N ASP A 4 -18.12 -22.18 2.65
CA ASP A 4 -16.91 -21.87 1.91
C ASP A 4 -17.29 -21.68 0.45
N PRO A 5 -16.89 -20.59 -0.21
CA PRO A 5 -17.29 -20.37 -1.58
C PRO A 5 -16.57 -21.42 -2.45
N GLU A 6 -17.36 -22.08 -3.28
CA GLU A 6 -16.96 -23.20 -4.13
C GLU A 6 -15.75 -22.85 -5.02
N GLY A 7 -14.71 -23.68 -4.97
CA GLY A 7 -13.64 -23.76 -5.96
C GLY A 7 -12.42 -22.83 -5.74
N ASN A 8 -11.34 -23.38 -5.15
CA ASN A 8 -9.97 -22.81 -5.16
C ASN A 8 -9.82 -21.40 -4.57
N ILE A 9 -10.39 -21.17 -3.40
CA ILE A 9 -10.34 -19.89 -2.69
C ILE A 9 -9.26 -19.92 -1.62
N GLN A 10 -8.19 -19.15 -1.80
CA GLN A 10 -7.24 -18.88 -0.73
C GLN A 10 -7.70 -17.66 0.05
N ILE A 11 -8.15 -17.85 1.29
CA ILE A 11 -8.49 -16.76 2.20
C ILE A 11 -7.17 -16.14 2.69
N LEU A 12 -6.93 -14.88 2.33
CA LEU A 12 -5.76 -14.13 2.77
C LEU A 12 -6.00 -13.48 4.14
N LYS A 13 -7.23 -13.02 4.39
CA LYS A 13 -7.57 -12.33 5.64
C LYS A 13 -9.07 -12.35 5.93
N ARG A 14 -9.46 -12.56 7.20
CA ARG A 14 -10.84 -12.37 7.67
C ARG A 14 -10.81 -11.61 9.01
N GLU A 15 -11.36 -10.41 9.04
CA GLU A 15 -11.41 -9.53 10.22
C GLU A 15 -12.81 -8.92 10.31
N ARG A 16 -13.48 -9.01 11.47
CA ARG A 16 -14.81 -8.41 11.79
C ARG A 16 -15.49 -7.60 10.66
N GLY A 17 -16.23 -8.30 9.79
CA GLY A 17 -17.01 -7.68 8.70
C GLY A 17 -16.22 -7.29 7.44
N ARG A 18 -14.94 -7.67 7.33
CA ARG A 18 -14.08 -7.54 6.16
C ARG A 18 -13.41 -8.88 5.84
N SER A 19 -13.34 -9.21 4.56
CA SER A 19 -12.56 -10.38 4.11
C SER A 19 -11.77 -10.06 2.86
N VAL A 20 -10.63 -10.73 2.72
CA VAL A 20 -9.76 -10.67 1.55
C VAL A 20 -9.43 -12.09 1.14
N TRP A 21 -9.66 -12.42 -0.13
CA TRP A 21 -9.35 -13.75 -0.66
C TRP A 21 -8.93 -13.65 -2.12
N ILE A 22 -8.30 -14.71 -2.61
CA ILE A 22 -7.98 -14.90 -4.02
C ILE A 22 -9.09 -15.74 -4.66
N ASP A 23 -9.58 -15.29 -5.79
CA ASP A 23 -10.62 -15.94 -6.60
C ASP A 23 -10.04 -16.22 -7.99
N ARG A 24 -10.30 -17.42 -8.54
CA ARG A 24 -9.91 -17.77 -9.92
C ARG A 24 -11.12 -17.57 -10.82
N VAL A 25 -11.07 -16.54 -11.66
CA VAL A 25 -12.15 -16.25 -12.62
C VAL A 25 -12.10 -17.20 -13.81
N ALA A 26 -13.24 -17.40 -14.48
CA ALA A 26 -13.46 -18.38 -15.55
C ALA A 26 -12.44 -18.33 -16.72
N ASN A 27 -11.74 -17.21 -16.91
CA ASN A 27 -10.69 -17.05 -17.92
C ASN A 27 -9.29 -17.46 -17.44
N GLY A 28 -9.19 -18.18 -16.32
CA GLY A 28 -7.92 -18.65 -15.73
C GLY A 28 -7.12 -17.57 -14.99
N LYS A 29 -7.56 -16.30 -14.99
CA LYS A 29 -6.88 -15.23 -14.25
C LYS A 29 -7.22 -15.30 -12.75
N THR A 30 -6.27 -14.89 -11.91
CA THR A 30 -6.49 -14.73 -10.47
C THR A 30 -6.79 -13.29 -10.11
N GLU A 31 -7.79 -13.10 -9.25
CA GLU A 31 -8.21 -11.81 -8.74
C GLU A 31 -8.17 -11.79 -7.22
N THR A 32 -7.74 -10.67 -6.65
CA THR A 32 -7.93 -10.37 -5.23
C THR A 32 -9.32 -9.77 -5.05
N VAL A 33 -10.11 -10.37 -4.16
CA VAL A 33 -11.42 -9.86 -3.77
C VAL A 33 -11.35 -9.35 -2.35
N LYS A 34 -11.68 -8.07 -2.16
CA LYS A 34 -11.91 -7.48 -0.83
C LYS A 34 -13.42 -7.32 -0.64
N SER A 35 -13.95 -7.72 0.50
CA SER A 35 -15.37 -7.49 0.82
C SER A 35 -15.58 -6.84 2.17
N TRP A 36 -16.71 -6.13 2.28
CA TRP A 36 -17.15 -5.45 3.49
C TRP A 36 -18.64 -5.68 3.70
N THR A 37 -19.03 -6.12 4.90
CA THR A 37 -20.43 -6.28 5.29
C THR A 37 -21.14 -4.94 5.32
N ILE A 38 -22.33 -4.89 4.73
CA ILE A 38 -23.18 -3.70 4.70
C ILE A 38 -24.01 -3.67 5.97
N THR A 39 -23.50 -2.99 7.00
CA THR A 39 -24.28 -2.58 8.16
C THR A 39 -24.94 -1.22 7.90
N PRO A 40 -25.96 -0.80 8.69
CA PRO A 40 -26.56 0.53 8.54
C PRO A 40 -25.53 1.67 8.59
N TRP A 41 -24.57 1.59 9.52
CA TRP A 41 -23.48 2.55 9.62
C TRP A 41 -22.52 2.51 8.42
N PHE A 42 -22.25 1.32 7.88
CA PHE A 42 -21.45 1.20 6.67
C PHE A 42 -22.17 1.75 5.44
N ALA A 43 -23.47 1.51 5.32
CA ALA A 43 -24.31 2.08 4.27
C ALA A 43 -24.31 3.61 4.30
N PHE A 44 -24.46 4.20 5.50
CA PHE A 44 -24.30 5.65 5.68
C PHE A 44 -22.93 6.15 5.19
N LYS A 45 -21.83 5.48 5.57
CA LYS A 45 -20.48 5.81 5.08
C LYS A 45 -20.32 5.68 3.57
N LEU A 46 -21.02 4.74 2.93
CA LEU A 46 -21.02 4.59 1.47
C LEU A 46 -21.70 5.81 0.83
N LEU A 47 -22.87 6.20 1.34
CA LEU A 47 -23.64 7.34 0.83
C LEU A 47 -22.83 8.65 0.87
N ILE A 48 -22.17 8.94 1.99
CA ILE A 48 -21.35 10.16 2.12
C ILE A 48 -19.93 10.00 1.54
N GLY A 49 -19.64 8.90 0.85
CA GLY A 49 -18.38 8.71 0.12
C GLY A 49 -17.14 8.41 0.97
N ILE A 50 -17.26 8.22 2.29
CA ILE A 50 -16.12 7.99 3.20
C ILE A 50 -15.83 6.50 3.48
N ALA A 51 -16.66 5.59 2.98
CA ALA A 51 -16.45 4.16 3.14
C ALA A 51 -15.11 3.69 2.53
N GLN A 52 -14.54 2.62 3.10
CA GLN A 52 -13.25 2.08 2.65
C GLN A 52 -13.21 1.71 1.16
N PRO A 53 -14.25 1.08 0.54
CA PRO A 53 -14.17 0.71 -0.88
C PRO A 53 -14.05 1.93 -1.80
N LEU A 54 -14.80 2.99 -1.52
CA LEU A 54 -14.74 4.24 -2.29
C LEU A 54 -13.41 4.97 -2.09
N ARG A 55 -12.85 4.93 -0.88
CA ARG A 55 -11.49 5.43 -0.62
C ARG A 55 -10.43 4.60 -1.34
N HIS A 56 -10.61 3.29 -1.44
CA HIS A 56 -9.72 2.40 -2.18
C HIS A 56 -9.69 2.77 -3.67
N CYS A 57 -10.86 2.93 -4.31
CA CYS A 57 -10.93 3.35 -5.72
C CYS A 57 -10.26 4.71 -5.95
N ARG A 58 -10.58 5.71 -5.11
CA ARG A 58 -9.97 7.05 -5.20
C ARG A 58 -8.47 7.00 -5.00
N GLY A 59 -8.00 6.22 -4.03
CA GLY A 59 -6.58 6.07 -3.77
C GLY A 59 -5.83 5.39 -4.92
N ALA A 60 -6.39 4.33 -5.49
CA ALA A 60 -5.81 3.64 -6.65
C ALA A 60 -5.65 4.60 -7.83
N GLY A 61 -6.68 5.41 -8.12
CA GLY A 61 -6.61 6.46 -9.13
C GLY A 61 -5.50 7.49 -8.86
N ARG A 62 -5.30 7.89 -7.60
CA ARG A 62 -4.23 8.84 -7.22
C ARG A 62 -2.84 8.24 -7.41
N ILE A 63 -2.64 6.98 -7.03
CA ILE A 63 -1.36 6.28 -7.28
C ILE A 63 -1.09 6.17 -8.78
N ALA A 64 -2.12 5.85 -9.57
CA ALA A 64 -2.00 5.78 -11.03
C ALA A 64 -1.66 7.14 -11.67
N ILE A 65 -2.24 8.24 -11.18
CA ILE A 65 -1.88 9.61 -11.61
C ILE A 65 -0.40 9.92 -11.33
N ALA A 66 0.14 9.41 -10.22
CA ALA A 66 1.56 9.53 -9.89
C ALA A 66 2.47 8.59 -10.72
N SER A 67 1.93 7.92 -11.73
CA SER A 67 2.63 6.94 -12.58
C SER A 67 3.30 5.83 -11.79
N LEU A 68 2.65 5.37 -10.72
CA LEU A 68 3.10 4.27 -9.88
C LEU A 68 2.21 3.03 -10.06
N LYS A 69 2.80 1.85 -9.90
CA LYS A 69 2.09 0.59 -10.03
C LYS A 69 1.20 0.36 -8.80
N THR A 70 -0.09 0.15 -9.05
CA THR A 70 -1.11 -0.31 -8.09
C THR A 70 -2.08 -1.21 -8.83
N PRO A 71 -2.66 -2.25 -8.20
CA PRO A 71 -3.70 -3.04 -8.84
C PRO A 71 -4.89 -2.14 -9.21
N PRO A 72 -5.31 -2.11 -10.49
CA PRO A 72 -6.50 -1.35 -10.88
C PRO A 72 -7.75 -2.01 -10.30
N VAL A 73 -8.69 -1.19 -9.84
CA VAL A 73 -10.00 -1.68 -9.41
C VAL A 73 -10.80 -2.05 -10.66
N ARG A 74 -11.11 -3.33 -10.83
CA ARG A 74 -11.92 -3.83 -11.97
C ARG A 74 -13.41 -3.64 -11.74
N SER A 75 -13.86 -3.88 -10.52
CA SER A 75 -15.26 -3.70 -10.18
C SER A 75 -15.47 -3.43 -8.70
N LEU A 76 -16.56 -2.72 -8.42
CA LEU A 76 -17.12 -2.50 -7.09
C LEU A 76 -18.61 -2.83 -7.17
N ARG A 77 -19.05 -3.92 -6.55
CA ARG A 77 -20.43 -4.42 -6.66
C ARG A 77 -21.00 -4.80 -5.31
N ILE A 78 -22.30 -4.62 -5.16
CA ILE A 78 -23.04 -5.21 -4.05
C ILE A 78 -23.23 -6.71 -4.36
N GLY A 79 -23.06 -7.54 -3.36
CA GLY A 79 -23.34 -8.97 -3.43
C GLY A 79 -23.72 -9.51 -2.06
N ARG A 80 -23.62 -10.82 -1.91
CA ARG A 80 -23.88 -11.51 -0.63
C ARG A 80 -22.74 -12.46 -0.29
N ILE A 81 -22.59 -12.73 1.00
CA ILE A 81 -21.81 -13.85 1.57
C ILE A 81 -22.77 -14.54 2.55
N GLY A 82 -23.26 -15.72 2.19
CA GLY A 82 -24.44 -16.29 2.84
C GLY A 82 -25.65 -15.35 2.71
N TRP A 83 -26.30 -15.05 3.83
CA TRP A 83 -27.43 -14.11 3.90
C TRP A 83 -26.99 -12.64 4.09
N CYS A 84 -25.71 -12.40 4.42
CA CYS A 84 -25.21 -11.07 4.73
C CYS A 84 -24.93 -10.26 3.44
N PRO A 85 -25.51 -9.05 3.29
CA PRO A 85 -25.17 -8.16 2.19
C PRO A 85 -23.74 -7.63 2.35
N VAL A 86 -22.99 -7.60 1.26
CA VAL A 86 -21.60 -7.13 1.23
C VAL A 86 -21.34 -6.23 0.02
N VAL A 87 -20.38 -5.33 0.14
CA VAL A 87 -19.72 -4.71 -1.02
C VAL A 87 -18.48 -5.52 -1.35
N LYS A 88 -18.31 -5.94 -2.61
CA LYS A 88 -17.14 -6.66 -3.12
C LYS A 88 -16.37 -5.76 -4.09
N LEU A 89 -15.08 -5.62 -3.85
CA LEU A 89 -14.12 -4.96 -4.73
C LEU A 89 -13.19 -6.02 -5.33
N ARG A 90 -13.10 -6.06 -6.65
CA ARG A 90 -12.22 -6.99 -7.39
C ARG A 90 -11.07 -6.25 -8.04
N MET A 91 -9.87 -6.82 -7.97
CA MET A 91 -8.66 -6.30 -8.61
C MET A 91 -7.76 -7.47 -9.04
N PRO A 92 -6.83 -7.27 -10.01
CA PRO A 92 -5.86 -8.29 -10.35
C PRO A 92 -5.06 -8.73 -9.13
N PHE A 93 -4.83 -10.04 -8.98
CA PHE A 93 -3.85 -10.53 -8.02
C PHE A 93 -2.44 -10.26 -8.55
N ILE A 94 -1.56 -9.75 -7.69
CA ILE A 94 -0.15 -9.53 -8.02
C ILE A 94 0.65 -10.63 -7.32
N PRO A 95 1.18 -11.63 -8.05
CA PRO A 95 1.98 -12.70 -7.47
C PRO A 95 3.33 -12.13 -7.03
N GLY A 96 3.66 -12.30 -5.75
CA GLY A 96 4.85 -11.72 -5.15
C GLY A 96 4.83 -11.79 -3.63
N LEU A 97 5.92 -11.32 -3.03
CA LEU A 97 6.06 -11.17 -1.58
C LEU A 97 5.80 -9.73 -1.17
N THR A 98 5.39 -9.49 0.06
CA THR A 98 5.42 -8.11 0.56
C THR A 98 6.88 -7.65 0.64
N ALA A 99 7.13 -6.34 0.56
CA ALA A 99 8.49 -5.83 0.73
C ALA A 99 9.06 -6.20 2.10
N LEU A 100 8.20 -6.33 3.12
CA LEU A 100 8.63 -6.79 4.45
C LEU A 100 9.12 -8.23 4.42
N ASP A 101 8.33 -9.15 3.85
CA ASP A 101 8.71 -10.55 3.74
C ASP A 101 9.96 -10.71 2.85
N PHE A 102 10.04 -9.94 1.76
CA PHE A 102 11.18 -9.95 0.83
C PHE A 102 12.49 -9.60 1.55
N LEU A 103 12.48 -8.56 2.41
CA LEU A 103 13.66 -8.17 3.20
C LEU A 103 14.10 -9.26 4.19
N GLN A 104 13.18 -10.10 4.68
CA GLN A 104 13.48 -11.18 5.61
C GLN A 104 14.04 -12.43 4.92
N THR A 105 13.77 -12.60 3.61
CA THR A 105 14.14 -13.81 2.87
C THR A 105 15.29 -13.63 1.87
N ASP A 106 15.46 -12.45 1.27
CA ASP A 106 16.46 -12.20 0.23
C ASP A 106 17.11 -10.82 0.38
N SER A 107 18.41 -10.82 0.71
CA SER A 107 19.17 -9.61 0.97
C SER A 107 19.82 -8.98 -0.26
N ARG A 108 19.78 -9.65 -1.43
CA ARG A 108 20.61 -9.29 -2.58
C ARG A 108 20.20 -7.99 -3.30
N ASP A 109 18.95 -7.54 -3.14
CA ASP A 109 18.43 -6.33 -3.82
C ASP A 109 17.85 -5.26 -2.88
N ILE A 110 18.16 -5.34 -1.59
CA ILE A 110 17.68 -4.45 -0.53
C ILE A 110 17.97 -2.96 -0.85
N ARG A 111 19.16 -2.66 -1.36
CA ARG A 111 19.57 -1.29 -1.75
C ARG A 111 18.65 -0.72 -2.84
N ARG A 112 18.39 -1.51 -3.88
CA ARG A 112 17.57 -1.12 -5.02
C ARG A 112 16.14 -0.87 -4.56
N LEU A 113 15.58 -1.82 -3.81
CA LEU A 113 14.23 -1.71 -3.26
C LEU A 113 14.07 -0.46 -2.40
N ALA A 114 14.99 -0.22 -1.45
CA ALA A 114 14.93 0.96 -0.59
C ALA A 114 14.97 2.26 -1.40
N SER A 115 15.89 2.37 -2.36
CA SER A 115 15.97 3.53 -3.24
C SER A 115 14.69 3.73 -4.07
N GLU A 116 14.10 2.64 -4.57
CA GLU A 116 12.86 2.68 -5.35
C GLU A 116 11.66 3.11 -4.51
N LEU A 117 11.55 2.62 -3.27
CA LEU A 117 10.54 3.08 -2.30
C LEU A 117 10.67 4.58 -2.00
N GLY A 118 11.90 5.07 -1.84
CA GLY A 118 12.18 6.50 -1.72
C GLY A 118 11.67 7.29 -2.93
N CYS A 119 12.01 6.84 -4.14
CA CYS A 119 11.53 7.44 -5.38
C CYS A 119 10.00 7.42 -5.50
N HIS A 120 9.33 6.34 -5.06
CA HIS A 120 7.88 6.24 -5.07
C HIS A 120 7.22 7.24 -4.10
N ALA A 121 7.77 7.40 -2.90
CA ALA A 121 7.31 8.41 -1.96
C ALA A 121 7.46 9.83 -2.53
N ALA A 122 8.59 10.13 -3.17
CA ALA A 122 8.82 11.42 -3.82
C ALA A 122 7.82 11.67 -4.95
N LYS A 123 7.63 10.71 -5.87
CA LYS A 123 6.65 10.81 -6.97
C LYS A 123 5.23 11.05 -6.47
N LEU A 124 4.80 10.37 -5.40
CA LEU A 124 3.49 10.62 -4.79
C LEU A 124 3.38 12.05 -4.25
N ALA A 125 4.38 12.50 -3.48
CA ALA A 125 4.40 13.83 -2.89
C ALA A 125 4.42 14.94 -3.94
N GLU A 126 5.24 14.80 -4.98
CA GLU A 126 5.33 15.71 -6.13
C GLU A 126 4.01 15.76 -6.91
N SER A 127 3.27 14.66 -6.97
CA SER A 127 1.94 14.59 -7.57
C SER A 127 0.82 15.16 -6.68
N GLY A 128 1.15 15.76 -5.53
CA GLY A 128 0.19 16.33 -4.59
C GLY A 128 -0.56 15.29 -3.77
N PHE A 129 0.04 14.12 -3.53
CA PHE A 129 -0.55 13.04 -2.76
C PHE A 129 0.33 12.59 -1.60
N ARG A 130 -0.33 12.08 -0.55
CA ARG A 130 0.31 11.44 0.59
C ARG A 130 -0.33 10.09 0.85
N HIS A 131 0.49 9.05 0.95
CA HIS A 131 0.06 7.73 1.39
C HIS A 131 0.21 7.62 2.91
N ARG A 132 -0.89 7.73 3.67
CA ARG A 132 -0.83 7.78 5.15
C ARG A 132 -0.31 6.53 5.84
N ASP A 133 -0.31 5.40 5.14
CA ASP A 133 0.21 4.13 5.63
C ASP A 133 1.30 3.60 4.68
N PHE A 134 2.22 4.48 4.25
CA PHE A 134 3.32 4.12 3.36
C PHE A 134 4.35 3.31 4.12
N LYS A 135 4.34 1.99 3.91
CA LYS A 135 5.09 1.02 4.72
C LYS A 135 5.33 -0.25 3.88
N LEU A 136 6.38 -1.01 4.18
CA LEU A 136 6.81 -2.24 3.52
C LEU A 136 5.67 -3.28 3.36
N SER A 137 4.81 -3.47 4.36
CA SER A 137 3.71 -4.45 4.28
C SER A 137 2.58 -4.02 3.32
N ASN A 138 2.56 -2.75 2.91
CA ASN A 138 1.68 -2.23 1.85
C ASN A 138 2.37 -2.14 0.48
N VAL A 139 3.48 -2.86 0.31
CA VAL A 139 4.21 -2.94 -0.95
C VAL A 139 4.39 -4.42 -1.31
N VAL A 140 4.15 -4.77 -2.57
CA VAL A 140 4.40 -6.11 -3.12
C VAL A 140 5.51 -6.04 -4.15
N ILE A 141 6.47 -6.96 -4.05
CA ILE A 141 7.52 -7.18 -5.04
C ILE A 141 7.06 -8.32 -5.93
N GLN A 142 6.78 -8.00 -7.20
CA GLN A 142 6.28 -8.99 -8.15
C GLN A 142 7.34 -10.03 -8.46
N GLU A 143 7.02 -11.31 -8.32
CA GLU A 143 8.00 -12.42 -8.39
C GLU A 143 8.78 -12.48 -9.71
N LYS A 144 8.11 -12.20 -10.85
CA LYS A 144 8.72 -12.38 -12.18
C LYS A 144 9.53 -11.17 -12.67
N THR A 145 9.09 -9.96 -12.31
CA THR A 145 9.65 -8.71 -12.87
C THR A 145 10.41 -7.91 -11.82
N HIS A 146 10.30 -8.29 -10.54
CA HIS A 146 10.77 -7.51 -9.39
C HIS A 146 10.22 -6.08 -9.36
N ASP A 147 9.07 -5.86 -9.99
CA ASP A 147 8.40 -4.57 -9.96
C ASP A 147 7.81 -4.28 -8.58
N VAL A 148 7.93 -3.03 -8.15
CA VAL A 148 7.37 -2.55 -6.88
C VAL A 148 5.92 -2.08 -7.08
N TRP A 149 4.98 -2.82 -6.50
CA TRP A 149 3.55 -2.51 -6.53
C TRP A 149 3.07 -1.98 -5.18
N LEU A 150 2.45 -0.79 -5.18
CA LEU A 150 1.76 -0.28 -3.99
C LEU A 150 0.40 -0.96 -3.85
N ILE A 151 0.12 -1.51 -2.67
CA ILE A 151 -1.17 -2.11 -2.32
C ILE A 151 -1.82 -1.31 -1.19
N ASP A 152 -3.11 -1.59 -0.97
CA ASP A 152 -3.96 -0.90 0.02
C ASP A 152 -4.00 0.65 -0.06
N PRO A 153 -4.43 1.22 -1.22
CA PRO A 153 -4.46 2.65 -1.46
C PRO A 153 -5.46 3.47 -0.60
N VAL A 154 -6.15 2.87 0.36
CA VAL A 154 -7.18 3.52 1.19
C VAL A 154 -6.64 4.76 1.93
N GLY A 155 -5.34 4.73 2.26
CA GLY A 155 -4.63 5.80 2.97
C GLY A 155 -4.20 6.97 2.09
N VAL A 156 -4.35 6.90 0.77
CA VAL A 156 -3.85 7.92 -0.17
C VAL A 156 -4.78 9.12 -0.20
N VAL A 157 -4.28 10.29 0.19
CA VAL A 157 -5.02 11.56 0.26
C VAL A 157 -4.35 12.63 -0.58
N ARG A 158 -5.10 13.69 -0.93
CA ARG A 158 -4.51 14.91 -1.48
C ARG A 158 -3.80 15.64 -0.36
N ASP A 159 -2.62 16.16 -0.66
CA ASP A 159 -1.82 16.96 0.27
C ASP A 159 -1.05 17.99 -0.55
N ARG A 160 -1.13 19.26 -0.15
CA ARG A 160 -0.58 20.39 -0.92
C ARG A 160 0.83 20.75 -0.51
N ASP A 161 1.37 20.10 0.52
CA ASP A 161 2.73 20.28 0.97
C ASP A 161 3.55 19.02 0.63
N PRO A 162 4.27 19.01 -0.52
CA PRO A 162 5.09 17.88 -0.92
C PRO A 162 6.20 17.56 0.08
N ALA A 163 6.80 18.57 0.71
CA ALA A 163 7.90 18.36 1.64
C ALA A 163 7.41 17.65 2.92
N ARG A 164 6.29 18.11 3.48
CA ARG A 164 5.63 17.45 4.61
C ARG A 164 5.12 16.07 4.23
N SER A 165 4.55 15.93 3.04
CA SER A 165 4.04 14.64 2.56
C SER A 165 5.13 13.58 2.46
N LEU A 166 6.25 13.96 1.84
CA LEU A 166 7.42 13.09 1.72
C LEU A 166 7.99 12.75 3.09
N ALA A 167 8.16 13.74 3.98
CA ALA A 167 8.67 13.50 5.32
C ALA A 167 7.81 12.49 6.11
N CYS A 168 6.48 12.67 6.13
CA CYS A 168 5.57 11.74 6.81
C CYS A 168 5.58 10.33 6.21
N MET A 169 5.71 10.20 4.88
CA MET A 169 5.78 8.87 4.23
C MET A 169 7.11 8.17 4.56
N LEU A 170 8.23 8.89 4.54
CA LEU A 170 9.54 8.35 4.91
C LEU A 170 9.61 7.99 6.39
N GLU A 171 9.02 8.79 7.27
CA GLU A 171 8.91 8.48 8.70
C GLU A 171 8.12 7.18 8.92
N ARG A 172 6.96 7.03 8.26
CA ARG A 172 6.15 5.81 8.37
C ARG A 172 6.88 4.57 7.84
N LEU A 173 7.63 4.71 6.76
CA LEU A 173 8.47 3.65 6.23
C LEU A 173 9.58 3.27 7.22
N ASN A 174 10.25 4.26 7.81
CA ASN A 174 11.33 4.04 8.78
C ASN A 174 10.85 3.28 10.01
N VAL A 175 9.66 3.60 10.53
CA VAL A 175 9.06 2.87 11.65
C VAL A 175 8.91 1.38 11.32
N GLU A 176 8.41 1.02 10.14
CA GLU A 176 8.26 -0.40 9.81
C GLU A 176 9.60 -1.08 9.48
N ILE A 177 10.58 -0.36 8.92
CA ILE A 177 11.95 -0.89 8.75
C ILE A 177 12.55 -1.25 10.12
N GLU A 178 12.41 -0.39 11.13
CA GLU A 178 12.89 -0.65 12.49
C GLU A 178 12.25 -1.87 13.13
N HIS A 179 10.91 -1.95 13.07
CA HIS A 179 10.18 -3.05 13.70
C HIS A 179 10.35 -4.37 12.94
N GLY A 180 10.45 -4.30 11.60
CA GLY A 180 10.54 -5.47 10.73
C GLY A 180 11.91 -6.15 10.68
N LEU A 181 12.96 -5.42 11.05
CA LEU A 181 14.36 -5.86 11.04
C LEU A 181 15.00 -5.82 12.44
N ALA A 182 14.19 -5.94 13.50
CA ALA A 182 14.66 -5.91 14.88
C ALA A 182 15.77 -6.96 15.12
N GLY A 183 17.04 -6.55 14.96
CA GLY A 183 18.20 -7.44 15.07
C GLY A 183 19.49 -6.93 14.42
N ASP A 184 19.42 -6.21 13.29
CA ASP A 184 20.63 -5.74 12.57
C ASP A 184 20.60 -4.21 12.35
N VAL A 185 21.32 -3.50 13.23
CA VAL A 185 21.35 -2.03 13.26
C VAL A 185 22.00 -1.44 12.00
N ASP A 186 22.98 -2.14 11.42
CA ASP A 186 23.71 -1.68 10.25
C ASP A 186 22.83 -1.70 8.99
N ASP A 187 22.02 -2.74 8.85
CA ASP A 187 21.04 -2.88 7.77
C ASP A 187 19.93 -1.84 7.86
N ILE A 188 19.42 -1.57 9.07
CA ILE A 188 18.40 -0.53 9.30
C ILE A 188 18.95 0.85 8.89
N GLY A 189 20.15 1.20 9.34
CA GLY A 189 20.78 2.48 9.01
C GLY A 189 21.05 2.62 7.51
N PHE A 190 21.51 1.55 6.87
CA PHE A 190 21.75 1.48 5.43
C PHE A 190 20.46 1.70 4.62
N LEU A 191 19.40 0.96 4.96
CA LEU A 191 18.09 1.03 4.32
C LEU A 191 17.49 2.43 4.34
N ARG A 192 17.48 3.08 5.52
CA ARG A 192 16.95 4.45 5.65
C ARG A 192 17.74 5.44 4.79
N ARG A 193 19.06 5.31 4.75
CA ARG A 193 19.92 6.16 3.90
C ARG A 193 19.62 5.93 2.42
N CYS A 194 19.41 4.69 2.00
CA CYS A 194 19.06 4.36 0.61
C CYS A 194 17.69 4.92 0.22
N ALA A 195 16.67 4.75 1.06
CA ALA A 195 15.34 5.33 0.84
C ALA A 195 15.37 6.85 0.81
N LEU A 196 16.07 7.48 1.74
CA LEU A 196 16.22 8.94 1.76
C LEU A 196 16.96 9.44 0.52
N ARG A 197 18.06 8.78 0.11
CA ARG A 197 18.80 9.16 -1.11
C ARG A 197 17.94 9.00 -2.36
N GLY A 198 17.16 7.92 -2.47
CA GLY A 198 16.21 7.71 -3.55
C GLY A 198 15.18 8.83 -3.63
N ALA A 199 14.53 9.13 -2.50
CA ALA A 199 13.52 10.18 -2.39
C ALA A 199 14.04 11.57 -2.76
N LEU A 200 15.27 11.88 -2.36
CA LEU A 200 15.83 13.21 -2.56
C LEU A 200 16.54 13.38 -3.91
N ARG A 201 16.68 12.32 -4.73
CA ARG A 201 17.56 12.29 -5.91
C ARG A 201 17.21 13.36 -6.95
N SER A 202 15.92 13.53 -7.23
CA SER A 202 15.39 14.47 -8.24
C SER A 202 14.93 15.81 -7.65
N MET A 203 14.99 15.99 -6.33
CA MET A 203 14.48 17.20 -5.68
C MET A 203 15.45 18.38 -5.79
N ALA A 204 14.88 19.57 -6.05
CA ALA A 204 15.62 20.82 -5.97
C ALA A 204 16.17 21.09 -4.53
N PRO A 205 17.21 21.94 -4.38
CA PRO A 205 17.89 22.15 -3.09
C PRO A 205 16.99 22.64 -1.95
N ASN A 206 16.08 23.58 -2.21
CA ASN A 206 15.19 24.16 -1.20
C ASN A 206 14.18 23.14 -0.63
N PRO A 207 13.38 22.42 -1.43
CA PRO A 207 12.48 21.40 -0.91
C PRO A 207 13.23 20.24 -0.25
N ARG A 208 14.41 19.86 -0.76
CA ARG A 208 15.30 18.88 -0.11
C ARG A 208 15.65 19.30 1.32
N ARG A 209 16.07 20.56 1.53
CA ARG A 209 16.38 21.09 2.87
C ARG A 209 15.15 21.10 3.79
N ALA A 210 13.97 21.42 3.26
CA ALA A 210 12.72 21.41 4.01
C ALA A 210 12.38 20.00 4.52
N VAL A 211 12.47 18.97 3.67
CA VAL A 211 12.25 17.56 4.05
C VAL A 211 13.22 17.13 5.13
N ILE A 212 14.53 17.40 4.96
CA ILE A 212 15.56 17.06 5.96
C ILE A 212 15.28 17.75 7.30
N ARG A 213 14.87 19.03 7.27
CA ARG A 213 14.51 19.77 8.49
C ARG A 213 13.32 19.14 9.21
N LEU A 214 12.31 18.70 8.48
CA LEU A 214 11.13 18.05 9.04
C LEU A 214 11.49 16.69 9.67
N LEU A 215 12.27 15.87 8.97
CA LEU A 215 12.73 14.57 9.48
C LEU A 215 13.61 14.71 10.73
N ARG A 216 14.37 15.80 10.88
CA ARG A 216 15.17 16.08 12.09
C ARG A 216 14.37 16.58 13.28
N ARG A 217 13.20 17.20 13.05
CA ARG A 217 12.33 17.74 14.12
C ARG A 217 11.50 16.67 14.82
N HIS A 218 11.36 15.52 14.20
CA HIS A 218 10.78 14.32 14.80
C HIS A 218 11.88 13.25 14.94
N PRO A 219 12.89 13.46 15.82
CA PRO A 219 13.73 12.35 16.19
C PRO A 219 12.81 11.31 16.85
N GLN A 220 12.83 10.09 16.34
CA GLN A 220 12.10 9.00 16.96
C GLN A 220 12.53 8.86 18.42
N PRO A 221 11.61 8.60 19.36
CA PRO A 221 11.95 8.29 20.75
C PRO A 221 12.79 7.01 20.86
#